data_AF-A0A6P2SL35-F1
#
_entry.id   AF-A0A6P2SL35-F1
#
_cell.length_a   1.000
_cell.length_b   1.000
_cell.length_c   1.000
_cell.angle_alpha   90.00
_cell.angle_beta   90.00
_cell.angle_gamma   90.00
#
_symmetry.space_group_name_H-M   'P 1'
#
loop_
_entity.id
_entity.type
_entity.pdbx_description
1 polymer ?
#
loop_
_entity_poly.entity_id
_entity_poly.type
_entity_poly.pdbx_seq_one_letter_code
_entity_poly.pdbx_strand_id
1 'polypeptide(L)'
;MRKGSQVLSPEAEIGLVGELTLLKMIIDAGVSRAVAIDSWTGPLDGLQDYELGTGAVEVKTTLSLTGFAAKIGSLAQLDGSIRQPLFLAGVRLRQTETGLCLPDLIATVLEALKDDTEATRLLSERLLAAGYFDAHRERYARRLAVSEIRLIEVKDDFPRLTLGNVPIGIIHATYEIDLDKIISDNVTVVDALKKLGAI
;
A
#
# COMPACT_ATOMS: atom_id res chain seq x y z
N MET A 1 20.07 13.53 8.15
CA MET A 1 18.86 13.91 8.92
C MET A 1 18.56 12.78 9.90
N ARG A 2 18.29 13.08 11.18
CA ARG A 2 17.96 12.05 12.17
C ARG A 2 16.57 11.47 11.83
N LYS A 3 16.50 10.27 11.23
CA LYS A 3 15.26 9.48 11.16
C LYS A 3 14.75 9.36 12.62
N GLY A 4 13.62 9.98 12.96
CA GLY A 4 13.09 10.02 14.33
C GLY A 4 12.60 11.37 14.88
N SER A 5 12.99 12.52 14.30
CA SER A 5 12.67 13.83 14.90
C SER A 5 11.49 14.58 14.28
N GLN A 6 10.89 14.07 13.21
CA GLN A 6 9.86 14.76 12.45
C GLN A 6 8.62 13.88 12.29
N VAL A 7 7.47 14.52 12.29
CA VAL A 7 6.17 13.91 11.98
C VAL A 7 6.15 13.55 10.50
N LEU A 8 5.41 12.50 10.12
CA LEU A 8 5.16 12.19 8.73
C LEU A 8 4.59 13.41 8.00
N SER A 9 4.97 13.59 6.73
CA SER A 9 4.29 14.57 5.89
C SER A 9 2.82 14.14 5.69
N PRO A 10 1.93 15.08 5.35
CA PRO A 10 0.54 14.73 5.02
C PRO A 10 0.41 13.63 3.97
N GLU A 11 1.28 13.60 2.97
CA GLU A 11 1.29 12.61 1.90
C GLU A 11 1.78 11.25 2.40
N ALA A 12 2.83 11.23 3.23
CA ALA A 12 3.35 10.00 3.83
C ALA A 12 2.35 9.38 4.83
N GLU A 13 1.63 10.21 5.59
CA GLU A 13 0.51 9.76 6.44
C GLU A 13 -0.59 9.10 5.61
N ILE A 14 -1.02 9.72 4.50
CA ILE A 14 -2.05 9.18 3.61
C ILE A 14 -1.59 7.86 2.98
N GLY A 15 -0.35 7.80 2.48
CA GLY A 15 0.25 6.59 1.93
C GLY A 15 0.20 5.44 2.93
N LEU A 16 0.74 5.68 4.13
CA LEU A 16 0.79 4.71 5.22
C LEU A 16 -0.60 4.22 5.64
N VAL A 17 -1.62 5.08 5.66
CA VAL A 17 -3.01 4.67 5.94
C VAL A 17 -3.51 3.67 4.89
N GLY A 18 -3.21 3.88 3.60
CA GLY A 18 -3.61 2.95 2.55
C GLY A 18 -2.87 1.62 2.61
N GLU A 19 -1.56 1.64 2.87
CA GLU A 19 -0.76 0.43 3.09
C GLU A 19 -1.31 -0.37 4.28
N LEU A 20 -1.45 0.25 5.45
CA LEU A 20 -1.99 -0.43 6.64
C LEU A 20 -3.43 -0.96 6.44
N THR A 21 -4.24 -0.25 5.65
CA THR A 21 -5.57 -0.73 5.24
C THR A 21 -5.45 -2.05 4.47
N LEU A 22 -4.55 -2.11 3.49
CA LEU A 22 -4.33 -3.34 2.73
C LEU A 22 -3.72 -4.46 3.59
N LEU A 23 -2.75 -4.15 4.47
CA LEU A 23 -2.18 -5.11 5.42
C LEU A 23 -3.28 -5.77 6.26
N LYS A 24 -4.21 -4.99 6.79
CA LYS A 24 -5.33 -5.51 7.56
C LYS A 24 -6.20 -6.45 6.71
N MET A 25 -6.52 -6.07 5.47
CA MET A 25 -7.30 -6.91 4.56
C MET A 25 -6.57 -8.24 4.23
N ILE A 26 -5.25 -8.21 4.09
CA ILE A 26 -4.42 -9.39 3.84
C ILE A 26 -4.49 -10.36 5.05
N ILE A 27 -4.35 -9.83 6.27
CA ILE A 27 -4.45 -10.62 7.50
C ILE A 27 -5.88 -11.19 7.65
N ASP A 28 -6.90 -10.37 7.45
CA ASP A 28 -8.31 -10.78 7.55
C ASP A 28 -8.68 -11.84 6.49
N ALA A 29 -8.00 -11.85 5.34
CA ALA A 29 -8.18 -12.84 4.28
C ALA A 29 -7.51 -14.20 4.56
N GLY A 30 -6.79 -14.32 5.69
CA GLY A 30 -6.25 -15.60 6.17
C GLY A 30 -4.76 -15.82 5.90
N VAL A 31 -4.02 -14.83 5.39
CA VAL A 31 -2.55 -14.90 5.37
C VAL A 31 -2.05 -14.90 6.81
N SER A 32 -1.04 -15.73 7.10
CA SER A 32 -0.45 -15.74 8.44
C SER A 32 0.11 -14.36 8.79
N ARG A 33 -0.09 -13.94 10.03
CA ARG A 33 0.25 -12.59 10.51
C ARG A 33 1.71 -12.20 10.23
N ALA A 34 2.64 -13.09 10.54
CA ALA A 34 4.06 -12.89 10.26
C ALA A 34 4.34 -12.73 8.77
N VAL A 35 3.78 -13.60 7.91
CA VAL A 35 3.98 -13.52 6.44
C VAL A 35 3.39 -12.23 5.88
N ALA A 36 2.22 -11.80 6.34
CA ALA A 36 1.59 -10.56 5.90
C ALA A 36 2.48 -9.34 6.20
N ILE A 37 3.06 -9.27 7.40
CA ILE A 37 3.92 -8.16 7.81
C ILE A 37 5.29 -8.23 7.12
N ASP A 38 5.88 -9.42 6.98
CA ASP A 38 7.16 -9.59 6.30
C ASP A 38 7.08 -9.18 4.84
N SER A 39 5.94 -9.47 4.20
CA SER A 39 5.67 -9.08 2.81
C SER A 39 5.55 -7.57 2.62
N TRP A 40 5.27 -6.79 3.67
CA TRP A 40 5.09 -5.34 3.59
C TRP A 40 6.45 -4.62 3.48
N THR A 41 7.00 -4.59 2.27
CA THR A 41 8.34 -4.10 1.93
C THR A 41 8.43 -2.60 1.71
N GLY A 42 7.31 -1.90 1.46
CA GLY A 42 7.28 -0.44 1.23
C GLY A 42 8.08 0.38 2.27
N PRO A 43 7.89 0.17 3.59
CA PRO A 43 8.65 0.84 4.64
C PRO A 43 10.17 0.62 4.61
N LEU A 44 10.63 -0.42 3.92
CA LEU A 44 12.05 -0.76 3.75
C LEU A 44 12.61 -0.29 2.40
N ASP A 45 11.99 0.70 1.79
CA ASP A 45 12.33 1.20 0.44
C ASP A 45 12.21 0.09 -0.63
N GLY A 46 11.26 -0.84 -0.45
CA GLY A 46 10.93 -1.88 -1.42
C GLY A 46 10.46 -1.32 -2.76
N LEU A 47 10.67 -2.07 -3.84
CA LEU A 47 10.24 -1.62 -5.17
C LEU A 47 8.72 -1.50 -5.26
N GLN A 48 8.02 -2.47 -4.69
CA GLN A 48 6.60 -2.44 -4.41
C GLN A 48 6.32 -2.45 -2.91
N ASP A 49 5.12 -2.02 -2.55
CA ASP A 49 4.69 -1.96 -1.15
C ASP A 49 4.56 -3.35 -0.51
N TYR A 50 4.08 -4.35 -1.27
CA TYR A 50 3.98 -5.74 -0.83
C TYR A 50 4.63 -6.72 -1.80
N GLU A 51 5.43 -7.64 -1.29
CA GLU A 51 5.98 -8.79 -2.02
C GLU A 51 5.44 -10.09 -1.41
N LEU A 52 4.40 -10.67 -2.05
CA LEU A 52 3.62 -11.81 -1.53
C LEU A 52 3.71 -12.99 -2.48
N GLY A 53 4.06 -14.17 -1.95
CA GLY A 53 4.24 -15.39 -2.73
C GLY A 53 5.20 -15.14 -3.91
N THR A 54 4.72 -15.36 -5.14
CA THR A 54 5.53 -15.13 -6.36
C THR A 54 5.41 -13.72 -6.92
N GLY A 55 4.45 -12.93 -6.43
CA GLY A 55 4.07 -11.64 -7.00
C GLY A 55 4.25 -10.47 -6.06
N ALA A 56 3.57 -9.37 -6.38
CA ALA A 56 3.64 -8.12 -5.62
C ALA A 56 2.35 -7.30 -5.72
N VAL A 57 2.18 -6.36 -4.78
CA VAL A 57 1.11 -5.36 -4.79
C VAL A 57 1.71 -3.97 -4.57
N GLU A 58 1.40 -3.04 -5.47
CA GLU A 58 1.70 -1.62 -5.36
C GLU A 58 0.47 -0.86 -4.85
N VAL A 59 0.59 -0.11 -3.75
CA VAL A 59 -0.51 0.63 -3.13
C VAL A 59 -0.46 2.10 -3.56
N LYS A 60 -1.61 2.64 -3.93
CA LYS A 60 -1.79 4.06 -4.27
C LYS A 60 -3.00 4.64 -3.57
N THR A 61 -2.75 5.60 -2.71
CA THR A 61 -3.77 6.20 -1.85
C THR A 61 -4.08 7.62 -2.27
N THR A 62 -5.36 8.00 -2.27
CA THR A 62 -5.79 9.36 -2.61
C THR A 62 -6.93 9.85 -1.73
N LEU A 63 -6.97 11.17 -1.49
CA LEU A 63 -8.11 11.87 -0.89
C LEU A 63 -8.99 12.56 -1.94
N SER A 64 -8.69 12.37 -3.23
CA SER A 64 -9.43 13.05 -4.29
C SER A 64 -10.90 12.62 -4.30
N LEU A 65 -11.79 13.63 -4.32
CA LEU A 65 -13.24 13.43 -4.48
C LEU A 65 -13.63 13.21 -5.96
N THR A 66 -12.76 13.60 -6.90
CA THR A 66 -13.01 13.51 -8.34
C THR A 66 -11.81 12.85 -9.03
N GLY A 67 -12.06 11.80 -9.82
CA GLY A 67 -11.01 11.00 -10.43
C GLY A 67 -10.29 10.12 -9.40
N PHE A 68 -9.73 9.00 -9.85
CA PHE A 68 -8.99 8.06 -9.01
C PHE A 68 -7.53 8.03 -9.44
N ALA A 69 -6.84 9.16 -9.30
CA ALA A 69 -5.46 9.27 -9.72
C ALA A 69 -4.53 8.41 -8.85
N ALA A 70 -3.88 7.43 -9.48
CA ALA A 70 -2.80 6.64 -8.94
C ALA A 70 -1.48 7.19 -9.47
N LYS A 71 -0.70 7.84 -8.59
CA LYS A 71 0.60 8.41 -8.94
C LYS A 71 1.69 7.34 -8.96
N ILE A 72 2.24 7.09 -10.14
CA ILE A 72 3.38 6.20 -10.34
C ILE A 72 4.65 7.05 -10.37
N GLY A 73 5.50 6.86 -9.37
CA GLY A 73 6.72 7.64 -9.14
C GLY A 73 7.95 7.11 -9.88
N SER A 74 7.89 5.91 -10.47
CA SER A 74 9.01 5.39 -11.26
C SER A 74 8.55 4.42 -12.35
N LEU A 75 9.43 4.18 -13.32
CA LEU A 75 9.24 3.17 -14.36
C LEU A 75 9.29 1.72 -13.81
N ALA A 76 9.75 1.53 -12.58
CA ALA A 76 9.97 0.20 -12.02
C ALA A 76 8.79 -0.27 -11.15
N GLN A 77 7.98 0.64 -10.59
CA GLN A 77 6.87 0.29 -9.69
C GLN A 77 5.84 -0.65 -10.32
N LEU A 78 5.54 -0.46 -11.61
CA LEU A 78 4.59 -1.29 -12.37
C LEU A 78 5.26 -2.29 -13.33
N ASP A 79 6.56 -2.51 -13.15
CA ASP A 79 7.34 -3.47 -13.91
C ASP A 79 7.21 -4.88 -13.31
N GLY A 80 6.48 -5.75 -14.01
CA GLY A 80 6.28 -7.15 -13.62
C GLY A 80 7.40 -8.08 -14.06
N SER A 81 8.57 -7.61 -14.50
CA SER A 81 9.64 -8.49 -14.98
C SER A 81 10.31 -9.33 -13.87
N ILE A 82 10.29 -8.85 -12.62
CA ILE A 82 10.93 -9.52 -11.48
C ILE A 82 9.94 -10.43 -10.73
N ARG A 83 8.70 -9.96 -10.50
CA ARG A 83 7.65 -10.66 -9.75
C ARG A 83 6.33 -10.62 -10.50
N GLN A 84 5.65 -11.75 -10.59
CA GLN A 84 4.31 -11.88 -11.15
C GLN A 84 3.44 -12.87 -10.38
N PRO A 85 2.12 -12.63 -10.32
CA PRO A 85 1.40 -11.47 -10.86
C PRO A 85 1.68 -10.17 -10.07
N LEU A 86 1.49 -9.03 -10.73
CA LEU A 86 1.58 -7.71 -10.11
C LEU A 86 0.18 -7.10 -10.00
N PHE A 87 -0.17 -6.56 -8.84
CA PHE A 87 -1.43 -5.84 -8.62
C PHE A 87 -1.17 -4.38 -8.26
N LEU A 88 -2.08 -3.51 -8.67
CA LEU A 88 -2.19 -2.15 -8.17
C LEU A 88 -3.43 -2.05 -7.27
N ALA A 89 -3.21 -1.68 -6.02
CA ALA A 89 -4.23 -1.43 -5.02
C ALA A 89 -4.46 0.08 -4.89
N GLY A 90 -5.50 0.59 -5.56
CA GLY A 90 -6.00 1.93 -5.35
C GLY A 90 -6.84 2.01 -4.07
N VAL A 91 -6.48 2.88 -3.14
CA VAL A 91 -7.26 3.15 -1.91
C VAL A 91 -7.73 4.60 -1.93
N ARG A 92 -9.04 4.79 -2.12
CA ARG A 92 -9.67 6.12 -2.01
C ARG A 92 -10.12 6.32 -0.58
N LEU A 93 -9.63 7.39 0.01
CA LEU A 93 -9.99 7.82 1.36
C LEU A 93 -10.86 9.07 1.28
N ARG A 94 -11.65 9.28 2.32
CA ARG A 94 -12.34 10.55 2.58
C ARG A 94 -12.09 10.99 4.01
N GLN A 95 -11.97 12.29 4.22
CA GLN A 95 -11.93 12.86 5.56
C GLN A 95 -13.34 12.90 6.15
N THR A 96 -13.50 12.41 7.38
CA THR A 96 -14.80 12.34 8.05
C THR A 96 -14.64 12.33 9.57
N GLU A 97 -15.60 12.88 10.30
CA GLU A 97 -15.59 12.94 11.77
C GLU A 97 -15.62 11.55 12.43
N THR A 98 -16.21 10.55 11.76
CA THR A 98 -16.31 9.18 12.28
C THR A 98 -15.20 8.25 11.75
N GLY A 99 -14.25 8.79 10.99
CA GLY A 99 -13.10 8.05 10.50
C GLY A 99 -12.09 7.72 11.58
N LEU A 100 -11.13 6.86 11.24
CA LEU A 100 -10.00 6.52 12.09
C LEU A 100 -8.85 7.49 11.80
N CYS A 101 -8.14 7.93 12.83
CA CYS A 101 -6.82 8.51 12.60
C CYS A 101 -5.77 7.41 12.43
N LEU A 102 -4.56 7.77 11.97
CA LEU A 102 -3.48 6.81 11.75
C LEU A 102 -3.18 5.96 13.01
N PRO A 103 -3.05 6.54 14.22
CA PRO A 103 -2.90 5.75 15.44
C PRO A 103 -4.05 4.81 15.78
N ASP A 104 -5.30 5.21 15.48
CA ASP A 104 -6.48 4.35 15.65
C ASP A 104 -6.38 3.15 14.70
N LEU A 105 -6.02 3.38 13.43
CA LEU A 105 -5.82 2.31 12.45
C LEU A 105 -4.70 1.36 12.88
N ILE A 106 -3.56 1.88 13.32
CA ILE A 106 -2.45 1.06 13.84
C ILE A 106 -2.92 0.20 15.02
N ALA A 107 -3.72 0.75 15.93
CA ALA A 107 -4.28 -0.01 17.05
C ALA A 107 -5.19 -1.16 16.57
N THR A 108 -5.98 -0.96 15.51
CA THR A 108 -6.80 -2.04 14.94
C THR A 108 -5.96 -3.17 14.33
N VAL A 109 -4.81 -2.84 13.72
CA VAL A 109 -3.88 -3.85 13.21
C VAL A 109 -3.23 -4.59 14.38
N LEU A 110 -2.75 -3.88 15.40
CA LEU A 110 -2.17 -4.48 16.61
C LEU A 110 -3.15 -5.43 17.32
N GLU A 111 -4.43 -5.09 17.40
CA GLU A 111 -5.46 -5.97 17.97
C GLU A 111 -5.62 -7.27 17.18
N ALA A 112 -5.49 -7.22 15.85
CA ALA A 112 -5.48 -8.43 15.02
C ALA A 112 -4.25 -9.32 15.26
N LEU A 113 -3.21 -8.79 15.92
CA LEU A 113 -1.95 -9.45 16.25
C LEU A 113 -1.79 -9.84 17.73
N LYS A 114 -2.80 -9.60 18.59
CA LYS A 114 -2.67 -9.62 20.07
C LYS A 114 -2.07 -10.88 20.71
N ASP A 115 -2.06 -12.01 20.01
CA ASP A 115 -1.51 -13.30 20.47
C ASP A 115 -0.26 -13.74 19.69
N ASP A 116 0.29 -12.84 18.86
CA ASP A 116 1.47 -13.08 18.02
C ASP A 116 2.52 -12.01 18.32
N THR A 117 3.36 -12.31 19.31
CA THR A 117 4.41 -11.40 19.78
C THR A 117 5.42 -11.08 18.68
N GLU A 118 5.73 -12.04 17.82
CA GLU A 118 6.70 -11.86 16.75
C GLU A 118 6.13 -10.96 15.65
N ALA A 119 4.89 -11.21 15.21
CA ALA A 119 4.21 -10.31 14.29
C ALA A 119 4.08 -8.88 14.84
N THR A 120 3.76 -8.74 16.14
CA THR A 120 3.69 -7.43 16.80
C THR A 120 5.04 -6.70 16.80
N ARG A 121 6.14 -7.42 17.05
CA ARG A 121 7.50 -6.90 16.97
C ARG A 121 7.84 -6.44 15.55
N LEU A 122 7.59 -7.29 14.55
CA LEU A 122 7.81 -6.98 13.14
C LEU A 122 7.01 -5.75 12.69
N LEU A 123 5.73 -5.63 13.08
CA LEU A 123 4.91 -4.47 12.75
C LEU A 123 5.53 -3.19 13.31
N SER A 124 5.99 -3.24 14.56
CA SER A 124 6.63 -2.10 15.22
C SER A 124 7.89 -1.65 14.47
N GLU A 125 8.70 -2.58 13.98
CA GLU A 125 9.88 -2.30 13.16
C GLU A 125 9.51 -1.68 11.80
N ARG A 126 8.48 -2.21 11.13
CA ARG A 126 7.98 -1.66 9.86
C ARG A 126 7.43 -0.24 10.03
N LEU A 127 6.68 0.02 11.10
CA LEU A 127 6.17 1.36 11.41
C LEU A 127 7.30 2.37 11.65
N LEU A 128 8.33 1.97 12.40
CA LEU A 128 9.52 2.82 12.60
C LEU A 128 10.25 3.09 11.28
N ALA A 129 10.39 2.08 10.42
CA ALA A 129 11.01 2.23 9.11
C ALA A 129 10.21 3.16 8.19
N ALA A 130 8.87 3.09 8.24
CA ALA A 130 7.95 4.00 7.56
C ALA A 130 8.00 5.44 8.11
N GLY A 131 8.69 5.67 9.24
CA GLY A 131 8.81 6.98 9.87
C GLY A 131 7.67 7.31 10.85
N TYR A 132 6.83 6.33 11.21
CA TYR A 132 5.87 6.49 12.30
C TYR A 132 6.56 6.30 13.65
N PHE A 133 6.42 7.29 14.52
CA PHE A 133 6.90 7.25 15.90
C PHE A 133 5.72 7.54 16.83
N ASP A 134 5.50 6.67 17.82
CA ASP A 134 4.39 6.81 18.76
C ASP A 134 4.49 8.10 19.61
N ALA A 135 5.70 8.64 19.79
CA ALA A 135 5.91 9.96 20.40
C ALA A 135 5.19 11.11 19.64
N HIS A 136 4.82 10.90 18.38
CA HIS A 136 4.08 11.86 17.55
C HIS A 136 2.58 11.54 17.46
N ARG A 137 2.07 10.53 18.18
CA ARG A 137 0.69 10.03 18.10
C ARG A 137 -0.37 11.13 18.06
N GLU A 138 -0.30 12.07 19.01
CA GLU A 138 -1.25 13.18 19.16
C GLU A 138 -1.27 14.17 17.99
N ARG A 139 -0.26 14.12 17.11
CA ARG A 139 -0.17 15.00 15.92
C ARG A 139 -0.91 14.45 14.72
N TYR A 140 -1.29 13.18 14.73
CA TYR A 140 -2.08 12.55 13.68
C TYR A 140 -3.58 12.67 13.99
N ALA A 141 -4.11 13.90 13.89
CA ALA A 141 -5.50 14.20 14.22
C ALA A 141 -6.48 13.97 13.06
N ARG A 142 -5.98 13.76 11.83
CA ARG A 142 -6.81 13.59 10.64
C ARG A 142 -7.57 12.28 10.72
N ARG A 143 -8.90 12.34 10.64
CA ARG A 143 -9.78 11.16 10.61
C ARG A 143 -10.17 10.80 9.19
N LEU A 144 -9.87 9.57 8.79
CA LEU A 144 -10.01 9.05 7.44
C LEU A 144 -10.89 7.81 7.45
N ALA A 145 -11.73 7.68 6.43
CA ALA A 145 -12.46 6.46 6.15
C ALA A 145 -12.20 6.05 4.70
N VAL A 146 -12.11 4.74 4.47
CA VAL A 146 -12.08 4.17 3.13
C VAL A 146 -13.42 4.44 2.46
N SER A 147 -13.39 5.09 1.29
CA SER A 147 -14.57 5.26 0.44
C SER A 147 -14.63 4.22 -0.66
N GLU A 148 -13.48 3.80 -1.20
CA GLU A 148 -13.39 2.82 -2.27
C GLU A 148 -12.03 2.13 -2.27
N ILE A 149 -12.02 0.84 -2.61
CA ILE A 149 -10.79 0.08 -2.89
C ILE A 149 -10.93 -0.55 -4.26
N ARG A 150 -9.89 -0.38 -5.08
CA ARG A 150 -9.73 -1.05 -6.37
C ARG A 150 -8.45 -1.85 -6.37
N LEU A 151 -8.55 -3.16 -6.57
CA LEU A 151 -7.42 -4.06 -6.72
C LEU A 151 -7.43 -4.59 -8.15
N ILE A 152 -6.46 -4.16 -8.94
CA ILE A 152 -6.42 -4.40 -10.38
C ILE A 152 -5.13 -5.15 -10.73
N GLU A 153 -5.24 -6.25 -11.47
CA GLU A 153 -4.08 -6.98 -11.97
C GLU A 153 -3.42 -6.20 -13.11
N VAL A 154 -2.11 -5.95 -12.99
CA VAL A 154 -1.32 -5.20 -13.96
C VAL A 154 -0.86 -6.15 -15.08
N LYS A 155 -1.75 -6.32 -16.06
CA LYS A 155 -1.51 -7.12 -17.28
C LYS A 155 -0.97 -6.26 -18.43
N ASP A 156 -0.79 -6.87 -19.59
CA ASP A 156 -0.22 -6.22 -20.77
C ASP A 156 -1.08 -5.08 -21.33
N ASP A 157 -2.40 -5.11 -21.09
CA ASP A 157 -3.35 -4.07 -21.47
C ASP A 157 -3.46 -2.93 -20.43
N PHE A 158 -2.85 -3.09 -19.26
CA PHE A 158 -2.86 -2.05 -18.24
C PHE A 158 -1.95 -0.88 -18.65
N PRO A 159 -2.39 0.38 -18.54
CA PRO A 159 -1.60 1.53 -18.97
C PRO A 159 -0.44 1.78 -18.01
N ARG A 160 0.72 1.21 -18.34
CA ARG A 160 1.97 1.37 -17.56
C ARG A 160 3.11 1.83 -18.45
N LEU A 161 3.99 2.63 -17.87
CA LEU A 161 5.32 2.92 -18.39
C LEU A 161 6.35 2.12 -17.60
N THR A 162 7.18 1.38 -18.32
CA THR A 162 8.29 0.56 -17.80
C THR A 162 9.54 0.82 -18.63
N LEU A 163 10.73 0.47 -18.11
CA LEU A 163 11.97 0.57 -18.89
C LEU A 163 11.91 -0.25 -20.20
N GLY A 164 11.11 -1.31 -20.22
CA GLY A 164 10.92 -2.16 -21.40
C GLY A 164 9.99 -1.60 -22.48
N ASN A 165 9.20 -0.56 -22.20
CA ASN A 165 8.21 -0.03 -23.16
C ASN A 165 8.30 1.48 -23.44
N VAL A 166 9.12 2.22 -22.69
CA VAL A 166 9.40 3.63 -23.00
C VAL A 166 10.49 3.74 -24.08
N PRO A 167 10.53 4.86 -24.85
CA PRO A 167 11.63 5.13 -25.77
C PRO A 167 13.01 5.04 -25.11
N ILE A 168 13.98 4.52 -25.86
CA ILE A 168 15.39 4.43 -25.44
C ILE A 168 15.89 5.83 -25.02
N GLY A 169 16.49 5.91 -23.84
CA GLY A 169 16.98 7.15 -23.24
C GLY A 169 16.10 7.71 -22.13
N ILE A 170 14.84 7.26 -22.01
CA ILE A 170 14.02 7.59 -20.85
C ILE A 170 14.42 6.66 -19.69
N ILE A 171 15.06 7.25 -18.67
CA ILE A 171 15.52 6.51 -17.48
C ILE A 171 14.63 6.74 -16.25
N HIS A 172 13.80 7.78 -16.28
CA HIS A 172 12.89 8.14 -15.19
C HIS A 172 11.63 8.81 -15.76
N ALA A 173 10.47 8.42 -15.23
CA ALA A 173 9.21 9.10 -15.46
C ALA A 173 8.36 9.01 -14.19
N THR A 174 7.61 10.09 -13.92
CA THR A 174 6.50 10.10 -12.98
C THR A 174 5.24 10.39 -13.77
N TYR A 175 4.19 9.61 -13.57
CA TYR A 175 2.92 9.74 -14.30
C TYR A 175 1.76 9.34 -13.39
N GLU A 176 0.54 9.67 -13.82
CA GLU A 176 -0.67 9.31 -13.09
C GLU A 176 -1.57 8.47 -13.98
N ILE A 177 -2.19 7.46 -13.38
CA ILE A 177 -3.21 6.64 -14.01
C ILE A 177 -4.53 6.98 -13.33
N ASP A 178 -5.54 7.39 -14.09
CA ASP A 178 -6.88 7.57 -13.55
C ASP A 178 -7.58 6.21 -13.48
N LEU A 179 -7.65 5.62 -12.29
CA LEU A 179 -8.22 4.29 -12.13
C LEU A 179 -9.69 4.25 -12.56
N ASP A 180 -10.45 5.35 -12.42
CA ASP A 180 -11.86 5.43 -12.87
C ASP A 180 -12.01 5.13 -14.38
N LYS A 181 -10.94 5.28 -15.17
CA LYS A 181 -10.93 4.98 -16.61
C LYS A 181 -10.42 3.58 -16.96
N ILE A 182 -9.99 2.80 -15.96
CA ILE A 182 -9.49 1.44 -16.16
C ILE A 182 -10.66 0.46 -16.25
N ILE A 183 -10.81 -0.14 -17.43
CA ILE A 183 -11.79 -1.18 -17.76
C ILE A 183 -11.17 -2.55 -17.50
N SER A 184 -10.77 -2.80 -16.26
CA SER A 184 -10.26 -4.10 -15.82
C SER A 184 -11.00 -4.52 -14.56
N ASP A 185 -11.12 -5.83 -14.36
CA ASP A 185 -11.84 -6.38 -13.21
C ASP A 185 -11.21 -5.91 -11.90
N ASN A 186 -12.05 -5.36 -11.03
CA ASN A 186 -11.70 -5.14 -9.63
C ASN A 186 -11.81 -6.49 -8.92
N VAL A 187 -10.68 -7.11 -8.59
CA VAL A 187 -10.67 -8.41 -7.92
C VAL A 187 -10.78 -8.26 -6.41
N THR A 188 -11.25 -9.31 -5.74
CA THR A 188 -11.21 -9.33 -4.27
C THR A 188 -9.78 -9.54 -3.78
N VAL A 189 -9.48 -9.12 -2.55
CA VAL A 189 -8.17 -9.41 -1.91
C VAL A 189 -7.91 -10.90 -1.84
N VAL A 190 -8.93 -11.72 -1.57
CA VAL A 190 -8.81 -13.19 -1.54
C VAL A 190 -8.41 -13.74 -2.90
N ASP A 191 -9.03 -13.27 -3.99
CA ASP A 191 -8.69 -13.75 -5.35
C ASP A 191 -7.29 -13.30 -5.78
N ALA A 192 -6.89 -12.07 -5.42
CA ALA A 192 -5.53 -11.61 -5.65
C ALA A 192 -4.50 -12.46 -4.87
N LEU A 193 -4.75 -12.73 -3.59
CA LEU A 193 -3.86 -13.55 -2.76
C LEU A 193 -3.71 -14.98 -3.27
N LYS A 194 -4.79 -15.60 -3.76
CA LYS A 194 -4.72 -16.91 -4.44
C LYS A 194 -3.84 -16.85 -5.69
N LYS A 195 -3.99 -15.82 -6.52
CA LYS A 195 -3.16 -15.63 -7.73
C LYS A 195 -1.69 -15.38 -7.39
N LEU A 196 -1.43 -14.69 -6.27
CA LEU A 196 -0.08 -14.46 -5.74
C LEU A 196 0.55 -15.73 -5.13
N GLY A 197 -0.25 -16.77 -4.86
CA GLY A 197 0.19 -17.98 -4.16
C GLY A 197 0.44 -17.74 -2.66
N ALA A 198 -0.25 -16.76 -2.07
CA ALA A 198 -0.11 -16.41 -0.65
C ALA A 198 -1.08 -17.18 0.27
N ILE A 199 -2.17 -17.73 -0.29
CA ILE A 199 -3.17 -18.58 0.38
C ILE A 199 -3.70 -19.65 -0.58
#